data_AF-I1SKV6-F1
#
_entry.id   AF-I1SKV6-F1
#
_cell.length_a   1.000
_cell.length_b   1.000
_cell.length_c   1.000
_cell.angle_alpha   90.00
_cell.angle_beta   90.00
_cell.angle_gamma   90.00
#
_symmetry.space_group_name_H-M   'P 1'
#
loop_
_entity.id
_entity.type
_entity.pdbx_description
1 polymer ?
#
loop_
_entity_poly.entity_id
_entity_poly.type
_entity_poly.pdbx_seq_one_letter_code
_entity_poly.pdbx_strand_id
1 'polypeptide(L)'
;MTANSETCAVSSLCVYRVPGVFDQDEDGLVLVLDESPAEALHEEIRRAARGCPTKSIRVIEETAAGVPEAGERTSGAAVKAGDRVGEAR
;
A
#
# COMPACT_ATOMS: atom_id res chain seq x y z
N MET A 1 -9.87 8.11 4.70
CA MET A 1 -9.74 7.35 3.43
C MET A 1 -11.12 6.85 3.01
N THR A 2 -11.32 6.38 1.78
CA THR A 2 -12.61 5.80 1.34
C THR A 2 -12.42 4.53 0.50
N ALA A 3 -13.42 3.67 0.49
CA ALA A 3 -13.50 2.49 -0.38
C ALA A 3 -14.87 2.43 -1.07
N ASN A 4 -14.91 2.16 -2.37
CA ASN A 4 -16.14 2.01 -3.15
C ASN A 4 -16.36 0.52 -3.48
N SER A 5 -17.31 -0.11 -2.80
CA SER A 5 -17.69 -1.51 -3.01
C SER A 5 -18.31 -1.78 -4.40
N GLU A 6 -19.04 -0.82 -4.98
CA GLU A 6 -19.67 -0.97 -6.32
C GLU A 6 -18.67 -1.18 -7.45
N THR A 7 -17.41 -0.77 -7.25
CA THR A 7 -16.33 -0.91 -8.23
C THR A 7 -15.30 -1.98 -7.85
N CYS A 8 -15.51 -2.68 -6.75
CA CYS A 8 -14.55 -3.65 -6.22
C CYS A 8 -14.46 -4.88 -7.15
N ALA A 9 -13.23 -5.27 -7.52
CA ALA A 9 -12.98 -6.49 -8.30
C ALA A 9 -12.69 -7.74 -7.44
N VAL A 10 -13.01 -7.71 -6.14
CA VAL A 10 -12.87 -8.86 -5.21
C VAL A 10 -11.44 -9.47 -5.21
N SER A 11 -10.43 -8.63 -5.41
CA SER A 11 -9.03 -9.10 -5.54
C SER A 11 -8.36 -9.53 -4.23
N SER A 12 -9.02 -9.31 -3.08
CA SER A 12 -8.49 -9.58 -1.72
C SER A 12 -7.15 -8.90 -1.33
N LEU A 13 -6.56 -8.09 -2.21
CA LEU A 13 -5.24 -7.48 -1.97
C LEU A 13 -5.23 -6.46 -0.82
N CYS A 14 -6.35 -5.80 -0.53
CA CYS A 14 -6.48 -4.87 0.58
C CYS A 14 -6.41 -5.60 1.93
N VAL A 15 -7.23 -6.63 2.11
CA VAL A 15 -7.27 -7.45 3.33
C VAL A 15 -5.95 -8.17 3.54
N TYR A 16 -5.36 -8.75 2.49
CA TYR A 16 -4.05 -9.40 2.58
C TYR A 16 -2.97 -8.44 3.11
N ARG A 17 -3.03 -7.16 2.71
CA ARG A 17 -1.98 -6.20 3.05
C ARG A 17 -2.20 -5.54 4.41
N VAL A 18 -3.44 -5.15 4.73
CA VAL A 18 -3.77 -4.40 5.96
C VAL A 18 -5.06 -4.95 6.57
N PRO A 19 -5.04 -6.19 7.12
CA PRO A 19 -6.25 -6.85 7.63
C PRO A 19 -6.86 -6.16 8.86
N GLY A 20 -6.10 -5.31 9.55
CA GLY A 20 -6.63 -4.50 10.66
C GLY A 20 -7.45 -3.28 10.23
N VAL A 21 -7.51 -2.98 8.92
CA VAL A 21 -8.13 -1.78 8.36
C VAL A 21 -9.16 -2.11 7.29
N PHE A 22 -8.91 -3.16 6.51
CA PHE A 22 -9.82 -3.65 5.50
C PHE A 22 -10.25 -5.07 5.80
N ASP A 23 -11.51 -5.34 5.50
CA ASP A 23 -12.07 -6.69 5.45
C ASP A 23 -12.90 -6.87 4.17
N GLN A 24 -13.59 -8.00 4.09
CA GLN A 24 -14.58 -8.29 3.07
C GLN A 24 -15.93 -8.60 3.71
N ASP A 25 -17.02 -8.15 3.09
CA ASP A 25 -18.37 -8.55 3.49
C ASP A 25 -18.71 -9.97 2.98
N GLU A 26 -19.99 -10.36 3.14
CA GLU A 26 -20.47 -11.67 2.71
C GLU A 26 -20.37 -11.91 1.19
N ASP A 27 -20.32 -10.85 0.40
CA ASP A 27 -20.17 -10.89 -1.07
C ASP A 27 -18.70 -10.78 -1.52
N GLY A 28 -17.75 -10.66 -0.58
CA GLY A 28 -16.34 -10.45 -0.90
C GLY A 28 -16.00 -9.00 -1.28
N LEU A 29 -16.93 -8.07 -1.14
CA LEU A 29 -16.69 -6.66 -1.45
C LEU A 29 -15.91 -6.00 -0.31
N VAL A 30 -15.14 -4.98 -0.66
CA VAL A 30 -14.27 -4.30 0.31
C VAL A 30 -15.10 -3.62 1.40
N LEU A 31 -14.78 -3.93 2.66
CA LEU A 31 -15.28 -3.28 3.86
C LEU A 31 -14.14 -2.53 4.55
N VAL A 32 -14.42 -1.31 5.04
CA VAL A 32 -13.48 -0.55 5.87
C VAL A 32 -13.82 -0.83 7.34
N LEU A 33 -12.87 -1.37 8.08
CA LEU A 33 -13.02 -1.65 9.52
C LEU A 33 -12.68 -0.44 10.39
N ASP A 34 -11.68 0.34 9.96
CA ASP A 34 -11.19 1.51 10.68
C ASP A 34 -11.00 2.68 9.70
N GLU A 35 -11.78 3.74 9.86
CA GLU A 35 -11.72 4.92 8.99
C GLU A 35 -10.58 5.89 9.35
N SER A 36 -10.05 5.78 10.58
CA SER A 36 -8.99 6.63 11.14
C SER A 36 -7.82 5.80 11.69
N PRO A 37 -7.15 5.02 10.83
CA PRO A 37 -6.10 4.12 11.25
C PRO A 37 -4.85 4.87 11.73
N ALA A 38 -4.11 4.24 12.64
CA ALA A 38 -2.86 4.77 13.17
C ALA A 38 -1.85 5.10 12.06
N GLU A 39 -1.04 6.15 12.26
CA GLU A 39 -0.05 6.64 11.28
C GLU A 39 0.92 5.56 10.80
N ALA A 40 1.28 4.61 11.68
CA ALA A 40 2.12 3.47 11.34
C ALA A 40 1.55 2.60 10.20
N LEU A 41 0.23 2.61 9.98
CA LEU A 41 -0.44 1.85 8.93
C LEU A 41 -0.59 2.64 7.63
N HIS A 42 -0.34 3.95 7.62
CA HIS A 42 -0.61 4.81 6.47
C HIS A 42 0.15 4.38 5.22
N GLU A 43 1.43 3.97 5.37
CA GLU A 43 2.19 3.49 4.20
C GLU A 43 1.59 2.21 3.60
N GLU A 44 1.21 1.24 4.44
CA GLU A 44 0.60 0.00 3.96
C GLU A 44 -0.80 0.23 3.38
N ILE A 45 -1.57 1.18 3.91
CA ILE A 45 -2.84 1.61 3.32
C ILE A 45 -2.62 2.23 1.93
N ARG A 46 -1.61 3.10 1.76
CA ARG A 46 -1.25 3.62 0.44
C ARG A 46 -0.82 2.51 -0.52
N ARG A 47 -0.06 1.52 -0.03
CA ARG A 47 0.34 0.34 -0.82
C ARG A 47 -0.88 -0.49 -1.22
N ALA A 48 -1.87 -0.66 -0.34
CA ALA A 48 -3.13 -1.36 -0.62
C ALA A 48 -3.91 -0.62 -1.71
N ALA A 49 -4.06 0.70 -1.58
CA ALA A 49 -4.72 1.53 -2.57
C ALA A 49 -4.02 1.50 -3.94
N ARG A 50 -2.69 1.52 -3.98
CA ARG A 50 -1.92 1.36 -5.24
C ARG A 50 -2.13 -0.02 -5.86
N GLY A 51 -2.17 -1.07 -5.04
CA GLY A 51 -2.38 -2.45 -5.46
C GLY A 51 -3.81 -2.77 -5.92
N CYS A 52 -4.79 -1.95 -5.54
CA CYS A 52 -6.18 -2.12 -5.97
C CYS A 52 -6.28 -2.04 -7.51
N PRO A 53 -6.74 -3.10 -8.21
CA PRO A 53 -6.81 -3.12 -9.68
C PRO A 53 -7.78 -2.10 -10.25
N THR A 54 -8.94 -1.95 -9.60
CA THR A 54 -10.03 -1.05 -10.01
C THR A 54 -9.95 0.33 -9.37
N LYS A 55 -8.93 0.57 -8.53
CA LYS A 55 -8.78 1.81 -7.78
C LYS A 55 -10.03 2.11 -6.95
N SER A 56 -10.67 1.10 -6.37
CA SER A 56 -11.81 1.27 -5.47
C SER A 56 -11.43 1.94 -4.14
N ILE A 57 -10.16 1.87 -3.74
CA ILE A 57 -9.65 2.50 -2.51
C ILE A 57 -9.01 3.85 -2.85
N ARG A 58 -9.41 4.90 -2.12
CA ARG A 58 -8.88 6.26 -2.23
C ARG A 58 -8.31 6.70 -0.89
N VAL A 59 -7.06 7.15 -0.91
CA VAL A 59 -6.40 7.77 0.24
C VAL A 59 -6.27 9.25 -0.08
N ILE A 60 -6.92 10.09 0.71
CA ILE A 60 -6.75 11.54 0.65
C ILE A 60 -5.77 11.86 1.76
N GLU A 61 -4.63 12.43 1.38
CA GLU A 61 -3.69 12.94 2.37
C GLU A 61 -4.23 14.29 2.79
N GLU A 62 -4.59 14.44 4.06
CA GLU A 62 -4.75 15.77 4.61
C GLU A 62 -3.34 16.36 4.63
N THR A 63 -3.06 17.29 3.71
CA THR A 63 -1.77 17.97 3.69
C THR A 63 -1.63 18.72 4.99
N ALA A 64 -0.93 18.13 5.96
CA ALA A 64 -0.42 18.84 7.10
C ALA A 64 0.42 19.99 6.54
N ALA A 65 -0.08 21.22 6.68
CA ALA A 65 0.66 22.40 6.29
C ALA A 65 1.97 22.45 7.09
N GLY A 66 3.08 22.07 6.44
CA GLY A 66 4.45 22.43 6.78
C GLY A 66 5.00 21.99 8.15
N VAL A 67 5.79 20.92 8.16
CA VAL A 67 7.06 20.90 8.90
C VAL A 67 8.14 20.36 7.97
N PRO A 68 9.23 21.10 7.70
CA PRO A 68 10.39 20.54 7.02
C PRO A 68 11.13 19.65 8.03
N GLU A 69 10.85 18.35 8.02
CA GLU A 69 11.65 17.37 8.74
C GLU A 69 13.03 17.30 8.11
N ALA A 70 14.00 17.88 8.82
CA ALA A 70 15.40 17.86 8.45
C ALA A 70 15.95 16.43 8.54
N GLY A 71 15.98 15.76 7.39
CA GLY A 71 17.03 14.84 6.94
C GLY A 71 17.58 13.79 7.92
N GLU A 72 17.26 12.53 7.62
CA GLU A 72 18.17 11.41 7.88
C GLU A 72 18.62 10.77 6.55
N ARG A 73 19.80 11.21 6.13
CA ARG A 73 20.76 10.46 5.28
C ARG A 73 21.60 9.63 6.28
N THR A 74 21.98 8.37 6.13
CA THR A 74 22.10 7.39 5.03
C THR A 74 22.49 6.04 5.66
N SER A 75 22.12 4.92 5.03
CA SER A 75 23.04 3.82 4.69
C SER A 75 22.26 2.86 3.77
N GLY A 76 22.55 2.69 2.49
CA GLY A 76 23.84 2.20 2.01
C GLY A 76 23.87 0.67 2.07
N ALA A 77 23.23 0.00 1.11
CA ALA A 77 23.52 -1.39 0.77
C ALA A 77 23.53 -1.53 -0.75
N ALA A 78 24.73 -1.75 -1.26
CA ALA A 78 25.09 -1.72 -2.66
C ALA A 78 24.36 -2.78 -3.50
N VAL A 79 23.94 -2.35 -4.69
CA VAL A 79 23.81 -3.22 -5.85
C VAL A 79 25.14 -3.94 -6.09
N LYS A 80 25.17 -5.26 -6.00
CA LYS A 80 26.26 -6.03 -6.62
C LYS A 80 25.91 -6.26 -8.09
N ALA A 81 26.71 -5.63 -8.95
CA ALA A 81 26.81 -5.94 -10.37
C ALA A 81 27.27 -7.40 -10.56
N GLY A 82 26.80 -8.02 -11.65
CA GLY A 82 26.90 -9.45 -11.88
C GLY A 82 28.27 -9.98 -12.28
N ASP A 83 28.33 -11.29 -12.37
CA ASP A 83 29.35 -12.03 -13.12
C ASP A 83 28.64 -12.78 -14.24
N ARG A 84 28.80 -12.29 -15.47
CA ARG A 84 28.63 -13.12 -16.67
C ARG A 84 29.98 -13.77 -16.93
N VAL A 85 30.04 -15.08 -16.78
CA VAL A 85 30.97 -15.91 -17.54
C VAL A 85 30.13 -16.83 -18.39
N GLY A 86 30.16 -16.58 -19.70
CA GLY A 86 29.75 -17.59 -20.67
C GLY A 86 30.84 -18.65 -20.76
N GLU A 87 30.46 -19.91 -20.93
CA GLU A 87 31.32 -20.85 -21.63
C GLU A 87 30.46 -21.73 -22.53
N ALA A 88 30.89 -21.77 -23.78
CA ALA A 88 30.31 -22.56 -24.84
C ALA A 88 30.59 -24.05 -24.62
N ARG A 89 29.56 -24.88 -24.80
CA ARG A 89 29.58 -26.09 -25.67
C ARG A 89 28.21 -26.74 -25.75
#